data_AF-A0A843JR71-F1
#
_entry.id   AF-A0A843JR71-F1
#
_cell.length_a   1.000
_cell.length_b   1.000
_cell.length_c   1.000
_cell.angle_alpha   90.00
_cell.angle_beta   90.00
_cell.angle_gamma   90.00
#
_symmetry.space_group_name_H-M   'P 1'
#
loop_
_entity.id
_entity.type
_entity.pdbx_description
1 polymer ?
#
loop_
_entity_poly.entity_id
_entity_poly.type
_entity_poly.pdbx_seq_one_letter_code
_entity_poly.pdbx_strand_id
1 'polypeptide(L)'
;KYEMMKLRVLHSFKWEKDLINPLAEEFGISKEEFEDILMNHFDMSDLENMHATFEIANREKIKRQMHLDLRLYWLSDVAKLISEEDADRICHQLTKDIVQHGKKYEDALEEGRAQIVELLRE
;
A
#
# COMPACT_ATOMS: atom_id res chain seq x y z
N LYS A 1 24.14 -14.42 19.03
CA LYS A 1 24.66 -14.17 17.66
C LYS A 1 23.52 -14.00 16.66
N TYR A 2 22.55 -14.92 16.65
CA TYR A 2 21.35 -14.86 15.81
C TYR A 2 20.45 -13.64 16.09
N GLU A 3 20.08 -13.41 17.36
CA GLU A 3 19.27 -12.23 17.75
C GLU A 3 19.91 -10.89 17.34
N MET A 4 21.23 -10.76 17.46
CA MET A 4 21.94 -9.54 17.04
C MET A 4 21.92 -9.33 15.51
N MET A 5 21.77 -10.38 14.71
CA MET A 5 21.67 -10.27 13.25
C MET A 5 20.26 -9.80 12.86
N LYS A 6 19.22 -10.35 13.50
CA LYS A 6 17.84 -9.91 13.27
C LYS A 6 17.61 -8.46 13.70
N LEU A 7 18.10 -8.09 14.88
CA LEU A 7 18.00 -6.71 15.37
C LEU A 7 18.69 -5.72 14.43
N ARG A 8 19.83 -6.11 13.80
CA ARG A 8 20.50 -5.28 12.81
C ARG A 8 19.66 -5.07 11.53
N VAL A 9 18.86 -6.05 11.12
CA VAL A 9 17.93 -5.89 9.99
C VAL A 9 16.80 -4.94 10.37
N LEU A 10 16.22 -5.08 11.55
CA LEU A 10 15.17 -4.20 12.07
C LEU A 10 15.66 -2.75 12.21
N HIS A 11 16.89 -2.55 12.70
CA HIS A 11 17.52 -1.23 12.80
C HIS A 11 18.03 -0.68 11.48
N SER A 12 17.79 -1.36 10.36
CA SER A 12 18.07 -0.77 9.07
C SER A 12 17.13 0.42 8.82
N PHE A 13 17.67 1.49 8.24
CA PHE A 13 16.93 2.73 8.01
C PHE A 13 15.59 2.52 7.30
N LYS A 14 15.53 1.56 6.38
CA LYS A 14 14.31 1.20 5.64
C LYS A 14 13.24 0.60 6.53
N TRP A 15 13.59 -0.39 7.35
CA TRP A 15 12.66 -1.01 8.29
C TRP A 15 12.12 -0.02 9.31
N GLU A 16 13.00 0.81 9.89
CA GLU A 16 12.59 1.83 10.85
C GLU A 16 11.61 2.82 10.24
N LYS A 17 11.94 3.36 9.07
CA LYS A 17 11.13 4.40 8.42
C LYS A 17 9.82 3.87 7.84
N ASP A 18 9.85 2.71 7.20
CA ASP A 18 8.76 2.26 6.35
C ASP A 18 7.76 1.38 7.13
N LEU A 19 8.19 0.72 8.21
CA LEU A 19 7.35 -0.24 8.94
C LEU A 19 7.33 -0.04 10.46
N ILE A 20 8.49 0.01 11.11
CA ILE A 20 8.55 -0.03 12.58
C ILE A 20 7.98 1.27 13.18
N ASN A 21 8.50 2.43 12.78
CA ASN A 21 8.04 3.70 13.35
C ASN A 21 6.56 3.99 13.00
N PRO A 22 6.11 3.84 11.74
CA PRO A 22 4.71 4.11 11.40
C PRO A 22 3.73 3.21 12.17
N LEU A 23 4.01 1.91 12.26
CA LEU A 23 3.09 0.99 12.94
C LEU A 23 3.15 1.11 14.47
N ALA A 24 4.33 1.36 15.04
CA ALA A 24 4.44 1.61 16.48
C ALA A 24 3.65 2.87 16.88
N GLU A 25 3.75 3.95 16.10
CA GLU A 25 2.97 5.18 16.30
C GLU A 25 1.46 4.92 16.12
N GLU A 26 1.06 4.24 15.04
CA GLU A 26 -0.34 3.94 14.76
C GLU A 26 -1.00 3.06 15.84
N PHE A 27 -0.26 2.10 16.39
CA PHE A 27 -0.74 1.23 17.46
C PHE A 27 -0.52 1.78 18.88
N GLY A 28 0.15 2.93 19.02
CA GLY A 28 0.40 3.56 20.31
C GLY A 28 1.34 2.77 21.23
N ILE A 29 2.26 2.00 20.66
CA ILE A 29 3.26 1.20 21.39
C ILE A 29 4.67 1.76 21.18
N SER A 30 5.61 1.37 22.04
CA SER A 30 7.01 1.77 21.84
C SER A 30 7.63 1.06 20.64
N LYS A 31 8.65 1.70 20.06
CA LYS A 31 9.45 1.10 18.99
C LYS A 31 10.07 -0.22 19.46
N GLU A 32 10.63 -0.24 20.66
CA GLU A 32 11.27 -1.40 21.27
C GLU A 32 10.27 -2.55 21.44
N GLU A 33 9.05 -2.26 21.90
CA GLU A 33 7.98 -3.25 22.04
C GLU A 33 7.58 -3.84 20.68
N PHE A 34 7.50 -3.03 19.63
CA PHE A 34 7.21 -3.53 18.30
C PHE A 34 8.37 -4.35 17.70
N GLU A 35 9.62 -3.95 17.93
CA GLU A 35 10.80 -4.74 17.59
C GLU A 35 10.78 -6.10 18.26
N ASP A 36 10.46 -6.17 19.56
CA ASP A 36 10.31 -7.43 20.29
C ASP A 36 9.21 -8.32 19.69
N ILE A 37 8.08 -7.74 19.27
CA ILE A 37 7.02 -8.49 18.57
C ILE A 37 7.56 -9.10 17.28
N LEU A 38 8.26 -8.31 16.44
CA LEU A 38 8.82 -8.78 15.18
C LEU A 38 9.88 -9.86 15.41
N MET A 39 10.74 -9.67 16.41
CA MET A 39 11.76 -10.63 16.82
C MET A 39 11.15 -11.96 17.28
N ASN A 40 9.99 -11.94 17.93
CA ASN A 40 9.34 -13.17 18.39
C ASN A 40 8.60 -13.93 17.28
N HIS A 41 8.17 -13.26 16.21
CA HIS A 41 7.32 -13.87 15.17
C HIS A 41 8.07 -14.25 13.90
N PHE A 42 9.14 -13.52 13.54
CA PHE A 42 9.82 -13.70 12.26
C PHE A 42 11.21 -14.28 12.44
N ASP A 43 11.58 -15.22 11.58
CA ASP A 43 12.96 -15.68 11.50
C ASP A 43 13.81 -14.72 10.63
N MET A 44 15.10 -14.99 10.51
CA MET A 44 16.01 -14.16 9.71
C MET A 44 15.62 -14.12 8.22
N SER A 45 15.15 -15.24 7.66
CA SER A 45 14.74 -15.31 6.24
C SER A 45 13.48 -14.50 6.00
N ASP A 46 12.54 -14.49 6.95
CA ASP A 46 11.33 -13.67 6.88
C ASP A 46 11.70 -12.17 6.83
N LEU A 47 12.58 -11.74 7.75
CA LEU A 47 13.01 -10.34 7.86
C LEU A 47 13.83 -9.89 6.63
N GLU A 48 14.63 -10.76 6.02
CA GLU A 48 15.37 -10.40 4.80
C GLU A 48 14.45 -10.22 3.59
N ASN A 49 13.36 -10.98 3.51
CA ASN A 49 12.45 -10.95 2.35
C ASN A 49 11.33 -9.90 2.46
N MET A 50 10.97 -9.47 3.67
CA MET A 50 9.81 -8.59 3.90
C MET A 50 9.90 -7.23 3.21
N HIS A 51 11.09 -6.69 2.94
CA HIS A 51 11.20 -5.40 2.23
C HIS A 51 10.68 -5.47 0.79
N ALA A 52 10.94 -6.56 0.05
CA ALA A 52 10.40 -6.71 -1.29
C ALA A 52 8.86 -6.79 -1.25
N THR A 53 8.32 -7.43 -0.21
CA THR A 53 6.88 -7.52 0.04
C THR A 53 6.27 -6.16 0.40
N PHE A 54 7.02 -5.27 1.08
CA PHE A 54 6.53 -3.94 1.46
C PHE A 54 6.21 -3.05 0.25
N GLU A 55 7.10 -2.96 -0.72
CA GLU A 55 6.88 -2.15 -1.94
C GLU A 55 5.65 -2.63 -2.73
N ILE A 56 5.51 -3.95 -2.83
CA ILE A 56 4.33 -4.58 -3.46
C ILE A 56 3.08 -4.24 -2.65
N ALA A 57 3.13 -4.37 -1.32
CA ALA A 57 2.01 -4.07 -0.44
C ALA A 57 1.60 -2.59 -0.50
N ASN A 58 2.57 -1.66 -0.61
CA ASN A 58 2.30 -0.24 -0.73
C ASN A 58 1.58 0.09 -2.05
N ARG A 59 2.02 -0.52 -3.15
CA ARG A 59 1.33 -0.41 -4.45
C ARG A 59 -0.10 -0.94 -4.36
N GLU A 60 -0.30 -2.12 -3.77
CA GLU A 60 -1.63 -2.70 -3.60
C GLU A 60 -2.51 -1.88 -2.65
N LYS A 61 -1.93 -1.28 -1.60
CA LYS A 61 -2.63 -0.34 -0.71
C LYS A 61 -3.18 0.84 -1.50
N ILE A 62 -2.35 1.50 -2.32
CA ILE A 62 -2.78 2.65 -3.13
C ILE A 62 -3.87 2.24 -4.12
N LYS A 63 -3.70 1.10 -4.80
CA LYS A 63 -4.71 0.59 -5.75
C LYS A 63 -6.06 0.34 -5.08
N ARG A 64 -6.06 -0.29 -3.90
CA ARG A 64 -7.28 -0.52 -3.12
C ARG A 64 -7.91 0.79 -2.65
N GLN A 65 -7.10 1.72 -2.16
CA GLN A 65 -7.58 3.03 -1.73
C GLN A 65 -8.22 3.79 -2.91
N MET A 66 -7.62 3.75 -4.11
CA MET A 66 -8.20 4.29 -5.34
C MET A 66 -9.58 3.69 -5.64
N HIS A 67 -9.72 2.36 -5.58
CA HIS A 67 -11.00 1.68 -5.80
C HIS A 67 -12.10 2.18 -4.84
N LEU A 68 -11.74 2.39 -3.57
CA LEU A 68 -12.64 2.92 -2.55
C LEU A 68 -12.99 4.39 -2.81
N ASP A 69 -11.99 5.24 -3.05
CA ASP A 69 -12.15 6.69 -3.17
C ASP A 69 -12.85 7.13 -4.46
N LEU A 70 -12.67 6.36 -5.52
CA LEU A 70 -13.40 6.48 -6.78
C LEU A 70 -14.80 5.84 -6.72
N ARG A 71 -15.16 5.22 -5.60
CA ARG A 71 -16.46 4.52 -5.40
C ARG A 71 -16.71 3.40 -6.41
N LEU A 72 -15.65 2.77 -6.91
CA LEU A 72 -15.76 1.65 -7.85
C LEU A 72 -16.41 0.42 -7.22
N TYR A 73 -16.36 0.28 -5.89
CA TYR A 73 -17.17 -0.74 -5.21
C TYR A 73 -18.69 -0.55 -5.42
N TRP A 74 -19.17 0.69 -5.54
CA TRP A 74 -20.56 0.94 -5.94
C TRP A 74 -20.74 0.82 -7.45
N LEU A 75 -19.88 1.47 -8.22
CA LEU A 75 -20.08 1.63 -9.67
C LEU A 75 -19.81 0.35 -10.46
N SER A 76 -18.81 -0.43 -10.05
CA SER A 76 -18.41 -1.68 -10.69
C SER A 76 -18.90 -2.90 -9.91
N ASP A 77 -18.62 -3.00 -8.61
CA ASP A 77 -18.88 -4.26 -7.89
C ASP A 77 -20.39 -4.49 -7.66
N VAL A 78 -21.15 -3.43 -7.36
CA VAL A 78 -22.59 -3.51 -7.06
C VAL A 78 -23.47 -3.15 -8.25
N ALA A 79 -23.32 -1.94 -8.79
CA ALA A 79 -24.24 -1.40 -9.81
C ALA A 79 -23.92 -1.90 -11.23
N LYS A 80 -22.71 -2.46 -11.44
CA LYS A 80 -22.23 -2.96 -12.74
C LYS A 80 -22.38 -1.92 -13.87
N LEU A 81 -22.28 -0.63 -13.52
CA LEU A 81 -22.28 0.49 -14.47
C LEU A 81 -20.92 0.65 -15.16
N ILE A 82 -19.85 0.19 -14.51
CA ILE A 82 -18.49 0.14 -15.04
C ILE A 82 -18.03 -1.30 -14.98
N SER A 83 -17.42 -1.79 -16.07
CA SER A 83 -16.89 -3.16 -16.13
C SER A 83 -15.79 -3.35 -15.08
N GLU A 84 -15.62 -4.57 -14.57
CA GLU A 84 -14.53 -4.89 -13.63
C GLU A 84 -13.16 -4.66 -14.29
N GLU A 85 -13.07 -4.89 -15.61
CA GLU A 85 -11.86 -4.66 -16.41
C GLU A 85 -11.51 -3.16 -16.48
N ASP A 86 -12.49 -2.28 -16.70
CA ASP A 86 -12.26 -0.84 -16.72
C ASP A 86 -11.93 -0.28 -15.34
N ALA A 87 -12.61 -0.76 -14.30
CA ALA A 87 -12.31 -0.40 -12.92
C ALA A 87 -10.86 -0.77 -12.55
N ASP A 88 -10.43 -1.99 -12.90
CA ASP A 88 -9.05 -2.45 -12.65
C ASP A 88 -8.04 -1.64 -13.47
N ARG A 89 -8.33 -1.38 -14.74
CA ARG A 89 -7.50 -0.58 -15.64
C ARG A 89 -7.27 0.83 -15.10
N ILE A 90 -8.34 1.52 -14.70
CA ILE A 90 -8.26 2.88 -14.12
C ILE A 90 -7.40 2.85 -12.85
N CYS A 91 -7.69 1.94 -11.91
CA CYS A 91 -6.94 1.86 -10.66
C CYS A 91 -5.46 1.53 -10.90
N HIS A 92 -5.17 0.60 -11.82
CA HIS A 92 -3.81 0.20 -12.16
C HIS A 92 -3.01 1.36 -12.75
N GLN A 93 -3.60 2.08 -13.71
CA GLN A 93 -2.97 3.22 -14.36
C GLN A 93 -2.66 4.34 -13.36
N LEU A 94 -3.66 4.76 -12.57
CA LEU A 94 -3.49 5.84 -11.59
C LEU A 94 -2.48 5.46 -10.50
N THR A 95 -2.50 4.22 -10.02
CA THR A 95 -1.52 3.73 -9.04
C THR A 95 -0.11 3.76 -9.63
N LYS A 96 0.05 3.39 -10.89
CA LYS A 96 1.34 3.44 -11.58
C LYS A 96 1.86 4.88 -11.66
N ASP A 97 1.00 5.85 -11.96
CA ASP A 97 1.38 7.26 -12.06
C ASP A 97 1.81 7.84 -10.70
N ILE A 98 1.14 7.45 -9.62
CA ILE A 98 1.52 7.85 -8.27
C ILE A 98 2.89 7.26 -7.90
N VAL A 99 3.06 5.95 -8.07
CA VAL A 99 4.24 5.23 -7.58
C VAL A 99 5.47 5.47 -8.46
N GLN A 100 5.33 5.50 -9.78
CA GLN A 100 6.45 5.58 -10.72
C GLN A 100 6.74 6.99 -11.20
N HIS A 101 5.72 7.85 -11.30
CA HIS A 101 5.85 9.20 -11.84
C HIS A 101 5.71 10.29 -10.78
N GLY A 102 5.49 9.91 -9.51
CA GLY A 102 5.40 10.84 -8.39
C GLY A 102 4.18 11.75 -8.46
N LYS A 103 3.14 11.34 -9.21
CA LYS A 103 1.88 12.08 -9.29
C LYS A 103 1.25 12.17 -7.90
N LYS A 104 0.71 13.34 -7.54
CA LYS A 104 0.00 13.50 -6.28
C LYS A 104 -1.28 12.66 -6.30
N TYR A 105 -1.61 12.10 -5.14
CA TYR A 105 -2.77 11.24 -4.97
C TYR A 105 -4.09 11.97 -5.32
N GLU A 106 -4.20 13.24 -4.93
CA GLU A 106 -5.37 14.09 -5.20
C GLU A 106 -5.58 14.32 -6.70
N ASP A 107 -4.52 14.69 -7.43
CA ASP A 107 -4.56 14.87 -8.89
C ASP A 107 -4.95 13.57 -9.60
N ALA A 108 -4.47 12.42 -9.10
CA ALA A 108 -4.85 11.11 -9.63
C ALA A 108 -6.33 10.78 -9.38
N LEU A 109 -6.88 11.15 -8.21
CA LEU A 109 -8.30 10.99 -7.94
C LEU A 109 -9.17 11.85 -8.85
N GLU A 110 -8.80 13.10 -9.09
CA GLU A 110 -9.55 13.98 -10.00
C GLU A 110 -9.58 13.42 -11.42
N GLU A 111 -8.43 12.94 -11.92
CA GLU A 111 -8.36 12.29 -13.22
C GLU A 111 -9.21 11.01 -13.28
N GLY A 112 -9.14 10.16 -12.24
CA GLY A 112 -9.95 8.94 -12.18
C GLY A 112 -11.45 9.23 -12.19
N ARG A 113 -11.89 10.30 -11.51
CA ARG A 113 -13.30 10.74 -11.55
C ARG A 113 -13.70 11.20 -12.95
N ALA A 114 -12.83 11.91 -13.66
CA ALA A 114 -13.09 12.33 -15.04
C ALA A 114 -13.25 11.12 -15.97
N GLN A 115 -12.32 10.15 -15.91
CA GLN A 115 -12.39 8.91 -16.69
C GLN A 115 -13.67 8.11 -16.41
N ILE A 116 -14.07 8.01 -15.14
CA ILE A 116 -15.32 7.35 -14.73
C ILE A 116 -16.55 8.04 -15.33
N VAL A 117 -16.60 9.37 -15.31
CA VAL A 117 -17.73 10.13 -15.87
C VAL A 117 -17.81 9.97 -17.39
N GLU A 118 -16.68 9.86 -18.08
CA GLU A 118 -16.65 9.57 -19.51
C GLU A 118 -17.24 8.19 -19.81
N LEU A 119 -16.81 7.15 -19.08
CA LEU A 119 -17.35 5.79 -19.24
C LEU A 119 -18.86 5.70 -18.95
N LEU A 120 -19.35 6.44 -17.95
CA LEU A 120 -20.78 6.46 -17.61
C LEU A 120 -21.66 7.17 -18.65
N ARG A 121 -21.06 7.88 -19.61
CA ARG A 121 -21.79 8.61 -20.67
C ARG A 121 -21.83 7.86 -22.00
N GLU A 122 -21.05 6.79 -22.14
CA GLU A 122 -21.10 5.87 -23.28
C GLU A 122 -22.35 4.97 -23.21
#